data_AF-A0A3E0N060-F1
#
_entry.id   AF-A0A3E0N060-F1
#
_cell.length_a   1.000
_cell.length_b   1.000
_cell.length_c   1.000
_cell.angle_alpha   90.00
_cell.angle_beta   90.00
_cell.angle_gamma   90.00
#
_symmetry.space_group_name_H-M   'P 1'
#
loop_
_entity.id
_entity.type
_entity.pdbx_description
1 polymer ?
#
loop_
_entity_poly.entity_id
_entity_poly.type
_entity_poly.pdbx_seq_one_letter_code
_entity_poly.pdbx_strand_id
1 'polypeptide(L)'
;MNRRSFLQMTGMAFTAVSASSCVTRPLPNQPFTRAIGYGELNADPEGLLDLPEGFSYRVLSSLGDAMSDGARVPDKADGMGCFDLGDGRLALVRNHELVSTDESGGAFELG
;
A
#
# COMPACT_ATOMS: atom_id res chain seq x y z
N MET A 1 34.44 16.18 31.58
CA MET A 1 33.44 15.15 31.24
C MET A 1 34.07 13.77 31.47
N ASN A 2 33.54 12.94 32.36
CA ASN A 2 34.18 11.66 32.75
C ASN A 2 33.59 10.50 31.93
N ARG A 3 34.44 9.74 31.21
CA ARG A 3 34.03 8.61 30.34
C ARG A 3 33.11 7.59 31.02
N ARG A 4 33.31 7.38 32.34
CA ARG A 4 32.46 6.50 33.15
C ARG A 4 31.05 7.02 33.34
N SER A 5 30.91 8.33 33.52
CA SER A 5 29.62 8.99 33.68
C SER A 5 28.82 9.00 32.38
N PHE A 6 29.49 9.21 31.23
CA PHE A 6 28.83 9.14 29.92
C PHE A 6 28.26 7.74 29.63
N LEU A 7 29.06 6.68 29.83
CA LEU A 7 28.63 5.29 29.63
C LEU A 7 27.45 4.91 30.54
N GLN A 8 27.48 5.30 31.81
CA GLN A 8 26.38 5.07 32.75
C GLN A 8 25.10 5.79 32.32
N MET A 9 25.23 7.04 31.86
CA MET A 9 24.11 7.86 31.43
C MET A 9 23.47 7.33 30.14
N THR A 10 24.27 6.88 29.17
CA THR A 10 23.76 6.19 27.96
C THR A 10 23.11 4.84 28.30
N GLY A 11 23.65 4.07 29.23
CA GLY A 11 23.08 2.77 29.63
C GLY A 11 21.68 2.89 30.24
N MET A 12 21.45 3.92 31.08
CA MET A 12 20.14 4.21 31.66
C MET A 12 19.11 4.69 30.60
N ALA A 13 19.55 5.48 29.62
CA ALA A 13 18.67 5.97 28.56
C ALA A 13 18.11 4.83 27.68
N PHE A 14 18.94 3.85 27.31
CA PHE A 14 18.47 2.71 26.51
C PHE A 14 17.55 1.76 27.28
N THR A 15 17.76 1.56 28.58
CA THR A 15 16.87 0.71 29.40
C THR A 15 15.49 1.33 29.63
N ALA A 16 15.41 2.65 29.77
CA ALA A 16 14.13 3.35 29.92
C ALA A 16 13.27 3.30 28.63
N VAL A 17 13.90 3.32 27.45
CA VAL A 17 13.21 3.17 26.15
C VAL A 17 12.63 1.77 25.97
N SER A 18 13.33 0.72 26.41
CA SER A 18 12.81 -0.65 26.40
C SER A 18 11.57 -0.83 27.28
N ALA A 19 11.53 -0.15 28.43
CA ALA A 19 10.41 -0.23 29.37
C ALA A 19 9.20 0.65 28.96
N SER A 20 9.43 1.71 28.19
CA SER A 20 8.40 2.64 27.71
C SER A 20 7.86 2.29 26.32
N SER A 21 8.24 1.11 25.80
CA SER A 21 7.71 0.60 24.54
C SER A 21 6.24 0.23 24.75
N CYS A 22 5.34 1.14 24.40
CA CYS A 22 3.89 0.92 24.27
C CYS A 22 3.57 -0.02 23.10
N VAL A 23 4.32 -1.11 22.94
CA VAL A 23 3.98 -2.16 21.99
C VAL A 23 2.77 -2.86 22.58
N THR A 24 1.59 -2.54 22.05
CA THR A 24 0.39 -3.35 22.19
C THR A 24 0.72 -4.76 21.69
N ARG A 25 1.17 -5.62 22.59
CA ARG A 25 1.30 -7.05 22.30
C ARG A 25 -0.12 -7.54 21.98
N PRO A 26 -0.37 -8.08 20.77
CA PRO A 26 -1.66 -8.69 20.50
C PRO A 26 -1.90 -9.74 21.59
N LEU A 27 -3.02 -9.62 22.28
CA LEU A 27 -3.40 -10.57 23.33
C LEU A 27 -3.46 -11.95 22.67
N PRO A 28 -2.67 -12.94 23.13
CA PRO A 28 -2.87 -14.31 22.68
C PRO A 28 -4.31 -14.66 23.06
N ASN A 29 -5.06 -15.20 22.10
CA ASN A 29 -6.44 -15.68 22.29
C ASN A 29 -7.59 -14.65 22.15
N GLN A 30 -7.39 -13.53 21.46
CA GLN A 30 -8.55 -12.85 20.84
C GLN A 30 -8.97 -13.71 19.63
N PRO A 31 -10.17 -14.33 19.63
CA PRO A 31 -10.67 -14.92 18.41
C PRO A 31 -10.70 -13.81 17.36
N PHE A 32 -10.09 -14.04 16.20
CA PHE A 32 -10.48 -13.28 15.03
C PHE A 32 -11.98 -13.54 14.88
N THR A 33 -12.81 -12.59 15.32
CA THR A 33 -14.21 -12.56 14.91
C THR A 33 -14.13 -12.49 13.40
N ARG A 34 -14.39 -13.62 12.73
CA ARG A 34 -14.56 -13.64 11.29
C ARG A 34 -15.62 -12.58 11.04
N ALA A 35 -15.22 -11.46 10.44
CA ALA A 35 -16.18 -10.45 10.03
C ALA A 35 -17.27 -11.20 9.27
N ILE A 36 -18.53 -10.88 9.54
CA ILE A 36 -19.62 -11.35 8.69
C ILE A 36 -19.24 -10.86 7.29
N GLY A 37 -18.79 -11.78 6.44
CA GLY A 37 -18.32 -11.47 5.10
C GLY A 37 -19.48 -10.90 4.28
N TYR A 38 -19.17 -10.40 3.09
CA TYR A 38 -20.18 -9.79 2.22
C TYR A 38 -21.11 -10.82 1.50
N GLY A 39 -21.10 -12.08 1.92
CA GLY A 39 -21.85 -13.17 1.29
C GLY A 39 -20.99 -14.04 0.37
N GLU A 40 -21.65 -14.89 -0.41
CA GLU A 40 -21.00 -15.70 -1.46
C GLU A 40 -20.54 -14.80 -2.62
N LEU A 41 -19.45 -15.19 -3.27
CA LEU A 41 -18.93 -14.48 -4.44
C LEU A 41 -19.60 -15.03 -5.71
N ASN A 42 -20.03 -14.13 -6.59
CA ASN A 42 -20.48 -14.48 -7.92
C ASN A 42 -19.28 -14.49 -8.86
N ALA A 43 -19.16 -15.58 -9.63
CA ALA A 43 -18.10 -15.71 -10.62
C ALA A 43 -18.21 -14.60 -11.68
N ASP A 44 -17.10 -13.90 -11.91
CA ASP A 44 -16.99 -12.88 -12.94
C ASP A 44 -16.83 -13.55 -14.33
N PRO A 45 -17.71 -13.25 -15.31
CA PRO A 45 -17.57 -13.77 -16.67
C PRO A 45 -16.22 -13.45 -17.32
N GLU A 46 -15.64 -12.30 -16.98
CA GLU A 46 -14.33 -11.86 -17.51
C GLU A 46 -13.15 -12.40 -16.66
N GLY A 47 -13.44 -13.05 -15.52
CA GLY A 47 -12.45 -13.68 -14.66
C GLY A 47 -11.48 -12.71 -13.97
N LEU A 48 -11.86 -11.43 -13.82
CA LEU A 48 -11.04 -10.42 -13.16
C LEU A 48 -11.27 -10.40 -11.65
N LEU A 49 -12.52 -10.27 -11.22
CA LEU A 49 -12.84 -10.17 -9.79
C LEU A 49 -14.24 -10.71 -9.48
N ASP A 50 -14.29 -11.86 -8.81
CA ASP A 50 -15.53 -12.40 -8.27
C ASP A 50 -16.03 -11.52 -7.11
N LEU A 51 -17.25 -11.00 -7.22
CA LEU A 51 -17.83 -10.06 -6.26
C LEU A 51 -19.15 -10.59 -5.68
N PRO A 52 -19.47 -10.25 -4.43
CA PRO A 52 -20.78 -10.55 -3.86
C PRO A 52 -21.90 -9.82 -4.60
N GLU A 53 -23.13 -10.31 -4.43
CA GLU A 53 -24.31 -9.66 -4.98
C GLU A 53 -24.43 -8.19 -4.52
N GLY A 54 -24.74 -7.28 -5.47
CA GLY A 54 -24.85 -5.84 -5.23
C GLY A 54 -23.54 -5.06 -5.32
N PHE A 55 -22.39 -5.71 -5.46
CA PHE A 55 -21.11 -5.07 -5.73
C PHE A 55 -20.82 -4.99 -7.24
N SER A 56 -20.05 -3.99 -7.64
CA SER A 56 -19.55 -3.85 -9.01
C SER A 56 -18.15 -3.26 -9.00
N TYR A 57 -17.40 -3.53 -10.06
CA TYR A 57 -16.09 -2.91 -10.29
C TYR A 57 -16.07 -2.23 -11.66
N ARG A 58 -15.07 -1.38 -11.85
CA ARG A 58 -14.72 -0.83 -13.16
C ARG A 58 -13.20 -0.86 -13.30
N VAL A 59 -12.72 -1.42 -14.41
CA VAL A 59 -11.31 -1.33 -14.77
C VAL A 59 -11.01 0.11 -15.15
N LEU A 60 -10.14 0.77 -14.40
CA LEU A 60 -9.73 2.15 -14.68
C LEU A 60 -8.53 2.23 -15.62
N SER A 61 -7.71 1.18 -15.64
CA SER A 61 -6.50 1.10 -16.46
C SER A 61 -5.91 -0.31 -16.38
N SER A 62 -5.36 -0.76 -17.50
CA SER A 62 -4.71 -2.04 -17.71
C SER A 62 -3.30 -1.84 -18.28
N LEU A 63 -2.46 -2.88 -18.13
CA LEU A 63 -1.13 -2.93 -18.73
C LEU A 63 -1.18 -2.57 -20.22
N GLY A 64 -0.32 -1.64 -20.64
CA GLY A 64 -0.17 -1.25 -22.05
C GLY A 64 -1.19 -0.23 -22.55
N ASP A 65 -2.19 0.15 -21.74
CA ASP A 65 -3.13 1.22 -22.08
C ASP A 65 -2.37 2.52 -22.36
N ALA A 66 -2.84 3.28 -23.36
CA ALA A 66 -2.25 4.57 -23.67
C ALA A 66 -2.58 5.60 -22.58
N MET A 67 -1.57 6.36 -22.18
CA MET A 67 -1.68 7.49 -21.26
C MET A 67 -1.70 8.82 -22.03
N SER A 68 -2.22 9.86 -21.40
CA SER A 68 -2.38 11.19 -22.03
C SER A 68 -1.06 11.91 -22.33
N ASP A 69 0.03 11.49 -21.70
CA ASP A 69 1.39 11.97 -21.93
C ASP A 69 2.10 11.24 -23.09
N GLY A 70 1.42 10.29 -23.75
CA GLY A 70 1.97 9.50 -24.84
C GLY A 70 2.71 8.23 -24.38
N ALA A 71 2.88 8.03 -23.06
CA ALA A 71 3.37 6.77 -22.52
C ALA A 71 2.26 5.69 -22.51
N ARG A 72 2.63 4.50 -22.07
CA ARG A 72 1.74 3.38 -21.79
C ARG A 72 1.85 2.98 -20.34
N VAL A 73 0.78 2.42 -19.80
CA VAL A 73 0.75 1.90 -18.44
C VAL A 73 1.76 0.75 -18.32
N PRO A 74 2.75 0.84 -17.43
CA PRO A 74 3.75 -0.21 -17.27
C PRO A 74 3.23 -1.41 -16.47
N ASP A 75 4.02 -2.47 -16.44
CA ASP A 75 3.71 -3.70 -15.70
C ASP A 75 3.94 -3.56 -14.18
N LYS A 76 3.74 -4.63 -13.42
CA LYS A 76 4.04 -4.74 -11.98
C LYS A 76 3.37 -3.64 -11.15
N ALA A 77 2.10 -3.38 -11.46
CA ALA A 77 1.28 -2.48 -10.65
C ALA A 77 1.25 -2.96 -9.20
N ASP A 78 1.47 -2.03 -8.27
CA ASP A 78 1.62 -2.32 -6.85
C ASP A 78 0.81 -1.30 -6.02
N GLY A 79 1.36 -0.79 -4.91
CA GLY A 79 0.68 0.10 -3.99
C GLY A 79 0.08 1.32 -4.68
N MET A 80 -1.08 1.74 -4.19
CA MET A 80 -1.80 2.90 -4.68
C MET A 80 -2.29 3.78 -3.54
N GLY A 81 -2.40 5.09 -3.80
CA GLY A 81 -2.91 6.09 -2.89
C GLY A 81 -3.95 6.97 -3.57
N CYS A 82 -5.05 7.24 -2.88
CA CYS A 82 -6.13 8.09 -3.37
C CYS A 82 -6.17 9.38 -2.55
N PHE A 83 -6.12 10.52 -3.24
CA PHE A 83 -6.08 11.85 -2.65
C PHE A 83 -7.26 12.68 -3.14
N ASP A 84 -7.93 13.35 -2.22
CA ASP A 84 -9.01 14.27 -2.55
C ASP A 84 -8.44 15.56 -3.17
N LEU A 85 -8.97 15.93 -4.34
CA LEU A 85 -8.64 17.19 -5.03
C LEU A 85 -9.73 18.25 -4.85
N GLY A 86 -10.82 17.92 -4.16
CA GLY A 86 -12.01 18.76 -4.06
C GLY A 86 -12.93 18.63 -5.28
N ASP A 87 -14.13 19.20 -5.17
CA ASP A 87 -15.16 19.21 -6.22
C ASP A 87 -15.54 17.81 -6.75
N GLY A 88 -15.47 16.79 -5.88
CA GLY A 88 -15.77 15.40 -6.25
C GLY A 88 -14.71 14.75 -7.14
N ARG A 89 -13.49 15.31 -7.24
CA ARG A 89 -12.38 14.76 -8.00
C ARG A 89 -11.36 14.11 -7.08
N LEU A 90 -10.76 13.02 -7.55
CA LEU A 90 -9.74 12.28 -6.84
C LEU A 90 -8.49 12.13 -7.72
N ALA A 91 -7.31 12.27 -7.10
CA ALA A 91 -6.04 11.84 -7.69
C ALA A 91 -5.71 10.43 -7.20
N LEU A 92 -5.61 9.49 -8.12
CA LEU A 92 -5.13 8.14 -7.83
C LEU A 92 -3.67 8.03 -8.27
N VAL A 93 -2.76 7.91 -7.31
CA VAL A 93 -1.33 7.66 -7.56
C VAL A 93 -1.10 6.16 -7.45
N ARG A 94 -0.44 5.57 -8.44
CA ARG A 94 -0.19 4.12 -8.51
C ARG A 94 1.30 3.89 -8.74
N ASN A 95 1.89 3.01 -7.94
CA ASN A 95 3.27 2.60 -8.11
C ASN A 95 3.38 1.40 -9.07
N HIS A 96 4.55 1.27 -9.70
CA HIS A 96 4.93 0.12 -10.50
C HIS A 96 6.34 -0.32 -10.09
N GLU A 97 6.48 -1.52 -9.50
CA GLU A 97 7.76 -2.03 -8.97
C GLU A 97 8.65 -2.62 -10.08
N LEU A 98 8.97 -1.77 -11.05
CA LEU A 98 9.83 -2.13 -12.17
C LEU A 98 11.30 -2.27 -11.74
N VAL A 99 12.00 -3.20 -12.38
CA VAL A 99 13.46 -3.32 -12.37
C VAL A 99 14.03 -2.90 -13.73
N SER A 100 15.35 -2.78 -13.82
CA SER A 100 16.04 -2.27 -15.03
C SER A 100 15.82 -3.08 -16.30
N THR A 101 15.35 -4.32 -16.19
CA THR A 101 15.03 -5.18 -17.33
C THR A 101 13.58 -5.06 -17.81
N ASP A 102 12.73 -4.35 -17.09
CA ASP A 102 11.33 -4.18 -17.47
C ASP A 102 11.14 -2.95 -18.37
N GLU A 103 10.08 -2.98 -19.18
CA GLU A 103 9.68 -1.82 -19.97
C GLU A 103 9.01 -0.76 -19.08
N SER A 104 9.52 0.48 -19.14
CA SER A 104 8.97 1.62 -18.38
C SER A 104 7.63 2.13 -18.88
N GLY A 105 7.16 1.63 -20.02
CA GLY A 105 5.93 2.11 -20.68
C GLY A 105 6.11 3.37 -21.52
N GLY A 106 7.26 4.05 -21.47
CA GLY A 106 7.52 5.24 -22.27
C GLY A 106 8.82 5.95 -21.91
N ALA A 107 9.18 6.95 -22.71
CA ALA A 107 10.29 7.84 -22.40
C ALA A 107 9.82 8.89 -21.38
N PHE A 108 10.52 8.97 -20.24
CA PHE A 108 10.33 10.08 -19.31
C PHE A 108 11.23 11.22 -19.76
N GLU A 109 10.66 12.28 -20.31
CA GLU A 109 11.40 13.53 -20.46
C GLU A 109 11.48 14.20 -19.09
N LEU A 110 12.70 14.44 -18.60
CA LEU A 110 12.91 15.32 -17.46
C LEU A 110 12.53 16.72 -17.91
N GLY A 111 11.38 17.19 -17.47
CA GLY A 111 10.93 18.58 -17.64
C GLY A 111 11.83 19.59 -16.94
#